data_AF-A0AAD9VCL4-F1
#
_entry.id   AF-A0AAD9VCL4-F1
#
_cell.length_a   1.000
_cell.length_b   1.000
_cell.length_c   1.000
_cell.angle_alpha   90.00
_cell.angle_beta   90.00
_cell.angle_gamma   90.00
#
_symmetry.space_group_name_H-M   'P 1'
#
loop_
_entity.id
_entity.type
_entity.pdbx_description
1 polymer ?
#
loop_
_entity_poly.entity_id
_entity_poly.type
_entity_poly.pdbx_seq_one_letter_code
_entity_poly.pdbx_strand_id
1 'polypeptide(L)'
;MPTFLWKTSQKWETSFNFSSVTKHYSVELVRLKRWWREECQVFTNGLQIHPVIFKRLNGLALCSNSETYSWTFDGRSFLLMIVRGLCSMAKHHLFIDGVEISTNDSRLSPSTLLRRRGWLLVCFGFIELVMGISLESICYIEDIDETWFLFWELLGRVLLIFGFLKIVEGLKSPVARYSDCHARVYTV
;
A
#
# COMPACT_ATOMS: atom_id res chain seq x y z
N MET A 1 3.78 3.63 30.15
CA MET A 1 3.69 2.76 28.96
C MET A 1 4.00 3.60 27.73
N PRO A 2 4.95 3.20 26.86
CA PRO A 2 5.22 3.96 25.64
C PRO A 2 4.01 3.84 24.70
N THR A 3 3.37 4.97 24.41
CA THR A 3 2.31 5.06 23.42
C THR A 3 2.94 4.96 22.03
N PHE A 4 2.74 3.83 21.35
CA PHE A 4 3.15 3.70 19.95
C PHE A 4 2.39 4.73 19.10
N LEU A 5 3.10 5.77 18.67
CA LEU A 5 2.62 6.81 17.77
C LEU A 5 3.09 6.48 16.36
N TRP A 6 2.17 6.08 15.49
CA TRP A 6 2.48 5.86 14.08
C TRP A 6 2.13 7.13 13.32
N LYS A 7 3.15 7.85 12.85
CA LYS A 7 2.98 9.02 11.98
C LYS A 7 3.18 8.58 10.54
N THR A 8 2.19 8.82 9.70
CA THR A 8 2.33 8.70 8.24
C THR A 8 2.05 10.05 7.62
N SER A 9 2.82 10.43 6.59
CA SER A 9 2.58 11.64 5.83
C SER A 9 2.54 11.33 4.34
N GLN A 10 1.67 12.04 3.64
CA GLN A 10 1.56 11.97 2.18
C GLN A 10 1.49 13.39 1.63
N LYS A 11 2.27 13.67 0.58
CA LYS A 11 2.42 15.01 0.02
C LYS A 11 2.07 15.00 -1.46
N TRP A 12 1.34 16.02 -1.89
CA TRP A 12 1.05 16.37 -3.27
C TRP A 12 1.69 17.72 -3.57
N GLU A 13 2.33 17.83 -4.71
CA GLU A 13 2.92 19.08 -5.18
C GLU A 13 2.52 19.27 -6.63
N THR A 14 2.01 20.44 -6.95
CA THR A 14 1.66 20.79 -8.33
C THR A 14 1.89 22.27 -8.58
N SER A 15 2.22 22.62 -9.81
CA SER A 15 2.34 24.00 -10.26
C SER A 15 1.27 24.26 -11.32
N PHE A 16 0.50 25.33 -11.15
CA PHE A 16 -0.41 25.80 -12.19
C PHE A 16 0.21 27.03 -12.85
N ASN A 17 0.33 26.97 -14.17
CA ASN A 17 0.69 28.12 -14.98
C ASN A 17 -0.58 28.94 -15.22
N PHE A 18 -0.61 30.15 -14.69
CA PHE A 18 -1.57 31.16 -15.06
C PHE A 18 -0.92 32.07 -16.12
N SER A 19 -1.75 32.73 -16.91
CA SER A 19 -1.38 33.59 -18.05
C SER A 19 -0.17 34.51 -17.83
N SER A 20 0.14 34.89 -16.58
CA SER A 20 1.34 35.67 -16.24
C SER A 20 2.08 35.22 -14.97
N VAL A 21 1.61 34.21 -14.24
CA VAL A 21 2.18 33.78 -12.95
C VAL A 21 2.09 32.28 -12.79
N THR A 22 3.17 31.62 -12.40
CA THR A 22 3.12 30.21 -11.98
C THR A 22 2.89 30.16 -10.47
N LYS A 23 1.79 29.56 -10.00
CA LYS A 23 1.60 29.30 -8.56
C LYS A 23 1.85 27.83 -8.25
N HIS A 24 2.62 27.60 -7.19
CA HIS A 24 2.90 26.28 -6.67
C HIS A 24 2.01 25.99 -5.45
N TYR A 25 1.37 24.81 -5.46
CA TYR A 25 0.59 24.30 -4.33
C TYR A 25 1.23 23.02 -3.82
N SER A 26 1.45 22.98 -2.52
CA SER A 26 1.86 21.81 -1.77
C SER A 26 0.76 21.44 -0.79
N VAL A 27 0.25 20.22 -0.87
CA VAL A 27 -0.75 19.70 0.07
C VAL A 27 -0.12 18.54 0.82
N GLU A 28 -0.21 18.52 2.14
CA GLU A 28 0.29 17.43 2.97
C GLU A 28 -0.82 16.89 3.86
N LEU A 29 -1.02 15.58 3.83
CA LEU A 29 -1.87 14.86 4.78
C LEU A 29 -0.98 14.16 5.79
N VAL A 30 -1.09 14.57 7.05
CA VAL A 30 -0.43 13.92 8.18
C VAL A 30 -1.46 13.12 8.96
N ARG A 31 -1.22 11.82 9.12
CA ARG A 31 -2.04 10.95 9.97
C ARG A 31 -1.25 10.50 11.18
N LEU A 32 -1.83 10.74 12.34
CA LEU A 32 -1.31 10.33 13.63
C LEU A 32 -2.20 9.22 14.16
N LYS A 33 -1.73 7.98 14.04
CA LYS A 33 -2.43 6.82 14.58
C LYS A 33 -1.91 6.54 15.99
N ARG A 34 -2.79 6.76 16.97
CA ARG A 34 -2.67 6.28 18.35
C ARG A 34 -3.46 4.98 18.47
N TRP A 35 -3.16 4.20 19.51
CA TRP A 35 -3.77 2.88 19.75
C TRP A 35 -5.31 2.86 19.60
N TRP A 36 -6.00 3.92 20.01
CA TRP A 36 -7.46 4.01 20.00
C TRP A 36 -8.03 5.17 19.16
N ARG A 37 -7.17 5.98 18.52
CA ARG A 37 -7.61 7.19 17.82
C ARG A 37 -6.68 7.49 16.64
N GLU A 38 -7.28 7.77 15.49
CA GLU A 38 -6.58 8.32 14.33
C GLU A 38 -6.92 9.81 14.23
N GLU A 39 -5.90 10.66 14.21
CA GLU A 39 -6.03 12.10 13.99
C GLU A 39 -5.45 12.43 12.61
N CYS A 40 -6.26 13.04 11.75
CA CYS A 40 -5.87 13.49 10.42
C CYS A 40 -5.70 15.01 10.43
N GLN A 41 -4.55 15.49 9.95
CA GLN A 41 -4.25 16.91 9.78
C GLN A 41 -3.93 17.15 8.31
N VAL A 42 -4.55 18.17 7.72
CA VAL A 42 -4.31 18.57 6.34
C VAL A 42 -3.57 19.91 6.36
N PHE A 43 -2.50 20.01 5.58
CA PHE A 43 -1.74 21.23 5.38
C PHE A 43 -1.78 21.62 3.91
N THR A 44 -1.92 22.91 3.61
CA THR A 44 -1.79 23.47 2.26
C THR A 44 -0.79 24.62 2.32
N ASN A 45 0.29 24.55 1.54
CA ASN A 45 1.42 25.48 1.56
C ASN A 45 2.00 25.70 2.97
N GLY A 46 2.09 24.62 3.76
CA GLY A 46 2.59 24.65 5.14
C GLY A 46 1.58 25.16 6.17
N LEU A 47 0.42 25.67 5.75
CA LEU A 47 -0.64 26.12 6.66
C LEU A 47 -1.58 24.98 6.98
N GLN A 48 -1.84 24.76 8.27
CA GLN A 48 -2.82 23.77 8.70
C GLN A 48 -4.22 24.24 8.31
N ILE A 49 -4.93 23.39 7.57
CA ILE A 49 -6.30 23.63 7.15
C ILE A 49 -7.23 22.77 8.00
N HIS A 50 -8.39 23.34 8.34
CA HIS A 50 -9.51 22.62 8.92
C HIS A 50 -10.53 22.31 7.81
N PRO A 51 -10.38 21.17 7.10
CA PRO A 51 -11.29 20.82 6.03
C PRO A 51 -12.68 20.48 6.56
N VAL A 52 -13.70 20.74 5.73
CA VAL A 52 -15.03 20.19 5.94
C VAL A 52 -14.95 18.69 5.65
N ILE A 53 -15.31 17.89 6.65
CA ILE A 53 -15.24 16.43 6.59
C ILE A 53 -16.60 15.88 6.19
N PHE A 54 -16.65 15.27 5.02
CA PHE A 54 -17.79 14.48 4.59
C PHE A 54 -17.47 13.00 4.81
N LYS A 55 -18.18 12.37 5.76
CA LYS A 55 -18.24 10.91 5.84
C LYS A 55 -19.38 10.45 4.95
N ARG A 56 -19.08 9.74 3.87
CA ARG A 56 -20.12 9.19 3.01
C ARG A 56 -20.93 8.16 3.80
N LEU A 57 -22.24 8.35 3.89
CA LEU A 57 -23.15 7.39 4.52
C LEU A 57 -23.10 6.05 3.76
N ASN A 58 -23.03 4.98 4.54
CA ASN A 58 -23.09 3.58 4.09
C ASN A 58 -24.36 3.34 3.26
N GLY A 59 -24.26 3.43 1.92
CA GLY A 59 -25.41 3.21 1.04
C GLY A 59 -25.10 2.62 -0.33
N LEU A 60 -23.81 2.49 -0.71
CA LEU A 60 -23.40 1.82 -1.95
C LEU A 60 -22.37 0.75 -1.60
N ALA A 61 -22.79 -0.50 -1.79
CA ALA A 61 -22.28 -1.74 -1.20
C ALA A 61 -20.84 -2.17 -1.60
N LEU A 62 -19.98 -1.27 -2.06
CA LEU A 62 -18.59 -1.58 -2.45
C LEU A 62 -17.52 -0.65 -1.86
N CYS A 63 -17.91 0.49 -1.26
CA CYS A 63 -16.95 1.45 -0.68
C CYS A 63 -17.41 1.93 0.71
N SER A 64 -17.51 1.03 1.69
CA SER A 64 -18.19 1.30 2.98
C SER A 64 -17.45 2.26 3.94
N ASN A 65 -16.35 2.90 3.55
CA ASN A 65 -15.54 3.74 4.46
C ASN A 65 -14.66 4.74 3.69
N SER A 66 -15.21 5.43 2.69
CA SER A 66 -14.48 6.53 2.04
C SER A 66 -14.60 7.82 2.84
N GLU A 67 -13.47 8.43 3.18
CA GLU A 67 -13.40 9.73 3.85
C GLU A 67 -13.11 10.81 2.81
N THR A 68 -13.89 11.89 2.83
CA THR A 68 -13.73 13.02 1.91
C THR A 68 -13.53 14.30 2.70
N TYR A 69 -12.53 15.08 2.31
CA TYR A 69 -12.13 16.33 2.93
C TYR A 69 -12.19 17.42 1.86
N SER A 70 -12.98 18.47 2.08
CA SER A 70 -13.05 19.59 1.15
C SER A 70 -12.67 20.89 1.83
N TRP A 71 -11.94 21.75 1.13
CA TRP A 71 -11.62 23.09 1.61
C TRP A 71 -11.41 24.04 0.44
N THR A 72 -11.35 25.32 0.75
CA THR A 72 -11.01 26.37 -0.22
C THR A 72 -9.73 27.06 0.22
N PHE A 73 -8.80 27.26 -0.70
CA PHE A 73 -7.55 27.95 -0.44
C PHE A 73 -7.17 28.81 -1.65
N ASP A 74 -6.82 30.07 -1.43
CA ASP A 74 -6.41 31.01 -2.50
C ASP A 74 -7.42 31.08 -3.68
N GLY A 75 -8.72 31.09 -3.34
CA GLY A 75 -9.82 31.16 -4.31
C GLY A 75 -10.10 29.86 -5.07
N ARG A 76 -9.38 28.76 -4.77
CA ARG A 76 -9.53 27.46 -5.42
C ARG A 76 -10.21 26.45 -4.52
N SER A 77 -10.86 25.47 -5.15
CA SER A 77 -11.52 24.37 -4.48
C SER A 77 -10.60 23.16 -4.40
N PHE A 78 -10.47 22.60 -3.20
CA PHE A 78 -9.67 21.41 -2.93
C PHE A 78 -10.57 20.30 -2.42
N LEU A 79 -10.37 19.09 -2.94
CA LEU A 79 -11.07 17.90 -2.50
C LEU A 79 -10.07 16.75 -2.36
N LEU A 80 -9.93 16.21 -1.16
CA LEU A 80 -9.13 15.02 -0.88
C LEU A 80 -10.08 13.85 -0.58
N MET A 81 -10.02 12.81 -1.39
CA MET A 81 -10.78 11.59 -1.24
C MET A 81 -9.87 10.43 -0.83
N ILE A 82 -10.23 9.75 0.24
CA ILE A 82 -9.53 8.58 0.76
C ILE A 82 -10.45 7.38 0.58
N VAL A 83 -10.06 6.49 -0.34
CA VAL A 83 -10.76 5.25 -0.63
C VAL A 83 -10.01 4.11 0.05
N ARG A 84 -10.62 3.43 1.02
CA ARG A 84 -10.02 2.23 1.60
C ARG A 84 -10.05 1.10 0.58
N GLY A 85 -8.88 0.60 0.18
CA GLY A 85 -8.76 -0.63 -0.61
C GLY A 85 -8.72 -1.89 0.27
N LEU A 86 -8.70 -3.06 -0.39
CA LEU A 86 -8.45 -4.32 0.32
C LEU A 86 -7.07 -4.31 0.99
N CYS A 87 -6.97 -4.91 2.18
CA CYS A 87 -5.71 -5.09 2.92
C CYS A 87 -4.98 -3.79 3.32
N SER A 88 -5.72 -2.79 3.81
CA SER A 88 -5.16 -1.55 4.38
C SER A 88 -4.40 -0.65 3.38
N MET A 89 -4.52 -0.91 2.08
CA MET A 89 -4.05 -0.01 1.03
C MET A 89 -5.12 1.04 0.77
N ALA A 90 -5.13 2.12 1.56
CA ALA A 90 -5.94 3.28 1.24
C ALA A 90 -5.35 3.97 0.00
N LYS A 91 -6.21 4.28 -0.98
CA LYS A 91 -5.88 5.09 -2.14
C LYS A 91 -6.35 6.51 -1.88
N HIS A 92 -5.48 7.48 -2.12
CA HIS A 92 -5.72 8.88 -1.83
C HIS A 92 -5.71 9.65 -3.15
N HIS A 93 -6.76 10.42 -3.36
CA HIS A 93 -6.99 11.21 -4.56
C HIS A 93 -7.16 12.66 -4.15
N LEU A 94 -6.26 13.53 -4.62
CA LEU A 94 -6.39 14.98 -4.42
C LEU A 94 -6.92 15.60 -5.71
N PHE A 95 -7.92 16.46 -5.59
CA PHE A 95 -8.45 17.25 -6.70
C PHE A 95 -8.30 18.73 -6.36
N ILE A 96 -7.84 19.53 -7.33
CA ILE A 96 -7.88 20.99 -7.28
C ILE A 96 -8.73 21.46 -8.45
N ASP A 97 -9.79 22.21 -8.19
CA ASP A 97 -10.75 22.71 -9.18
C ASP A 97 -11.31 21.60 -10.10
N GLY A 98 -11.52 20.41 -9.52
CA GLY A 98 -12.00 19.22 -10.23
C GLY A 98 -10.92 18.45 -11.00
N VAL A 99 -9.69 18.96 -11.09
CA VAL A 99 -8.57 18.25 -11.73
C VAL A 99 -7.88 17.35 -10.72
N GLU A 100 -7.82 16.05 -11.00
CA GLU A 100 -7.08 15.10 -10.17
C GLU A 100 -5.58 15.38 -10.25
N ILE A 101 -4.98 15.64 -9.12
CA ILE A 101 -3.53 15.72 -8.96
C ILE A 101 -3.09 14.35 -8.53
N SER A 102 -2.50 13.63 -9.48
CA SER A 102 -1.78 12.42 -9.17
C SER A 102 -0.77 12.76 -8.08
N THR A 103 -0.86 12.03 -6.97
CA THR A 103 0.19 12.04 -5.98
C THR A 103 1.51 11.81 -6.69
N ASN A 104 2.57 12.55 -6.33
CA ASN A 104 3.94 12.15 -6.65
C ASN A 104 4.34 10.85 -5.88
N ASP A 105 3.38 10.00 -5.55
CA ASP A 105 3.54 8.58 -5.23
C ASP A 105 3.89 7.81 -6.50
N SER A 106 4.96 8.29 -7.15
CA SER A 106 5.94 7.49 -7.85
C SER A 106 6.51 6.33 -6.99
N ARG A 107 6.05 6.14 -5.75
CA ARG A 107 6.42 5.03 -4.87
C ARG A 107 5.57 3.78 -5.03
N LEU A 108 4.49 3.81 -5.82
CA LEU A 108 3.84 2.60 -6.32
C LEU A 108 3.99 2.48 -7.83
N SER A 109 5.23 2.62 -8.32
CA SER A 109 5.55 2.12 -9.66
C SER A 109 5.08 0.65 -9.74
N PRO A 110 4.57 0.18 -10.87
CA PRO A 110 4.20 -1.24 -11.03
C PRO A 110 5.34 -2.17 -10.61
N SER A 111 6.60 -1.74 -10.72
CA SER A 111 7.78 -2.45 -10.21
C SER A 111 7.84 -2.58 -8.68
N THR A 112 7.42 -1.59 -7.90
CA THR A 112 7.36 -1.70 -6.43
C THR A 112 6.21 -2.60 -5.95
N LEU A 113 5.09 -2.62 -6.67
CA LEU A 113 3.98 -3.55 -6.44
C LEU A 113 4.38 -4.99 -6.76
N LEU A 114 5.04 -5.21 -7.89
CA LEU A 114 5.58 -6.51 -8.28
C LEU A 114 6.68 -6.98 -7.32
N ARG A 115 7.53 -6.06 -6.85
CA ARG A 115 8.53 -6.34 -5.81
C ARG A 115 7.86 -6.74 -4.49
N ARG A 116 6.84 -6.02 -4.02
CA ARG A 116 6.06 -6.42 -2.83
C ARG A 116 5.38 -7.78 -3.01
N ARG A 117 4.79 -8.03 -4.17
CA ARG A 117 4.18 -9.33 -4.50
C ARG A 117 5.21 -10.45 -4.51
N GLY A 118 6.41 -10.19 -5.04
CA GLY A 118 7.53 -11.12 -5.02
C GLY A 118 7.99 -11.45 -3.61
N TRP A 119 8.20 -10.44 -2.76
CA TRP A 119 8.55 -10.64 -1.35
C TRP A 119 7.47 -11.38 -0.56
N LEU A 120 6.19 -11.13 -0.83
CA LEU A 120 5.10 -11.88 -0.21
C LEU A 120 5.14 -13.37 -0.61
N LEU A 121 5.37 -13.68 -1.89
CA LEU A 121 5.54 -15.06 -2.36
C LEU A 121 6.75 -15.75 -1.70
N VAL A 122 7.86 -15.04 -1.54
CA VAL A 122 9.04 -15.55 -0.81
C VAL A 122 8.70 -15.84 0.65
N CYS A 123 8.01 -14.93 1.36
CA CYS A 123 7.60 -15.15 2.74
C CYS A 123 6.65 -16.36 2.89
N PHE A 124 5.63 -16.46 2.02
CA PHE A 124 4.71 -17.61 2.04
C PHE A 124 5.44 -18.92 1.74
N GLY A 125 6.34 -18.93 0.77
CA GLY A 125 7.12 -20.12 0.45
C GLY A 125 8.07 -20.54 1.59
N PHE A 126 8.61 -19.59 2.35
CA PHE A 126 9.43 -19.89 3.53
C PHE A 126 8.60 -20.52 4.66
N ILE A 127 7.38 -20.03 4.90
CA ILE A 127 6.45 -20.61 5.87
C ILE A 127 6.12 -22.06 5.49
N GLU A 128 5.82 -22.31 4.22
CA GLU A 128 5.52 -23.66 3.71
C GLU A 128 6.73 -24.61 3.83
N LEU A 129 7.94 -24.12 3.58
CA LEU A 129 9.17 -24.88 3.81
C LEU A 129 9.32 -25.28 5.28
N VAL A 130 9.15 -24.34 6.21
CA VAL A 130 9.27 -24.60 7.65
C VAL A 130 8.21 -25.62 8.08
N MET A 131 6.97 -25.49 7.61
CA MET A 131 5.93 -26.48 7.89
C MET A 131 6.26 -27.86 7.32
N GLY A 132 6.77 -27.94 6.08
CA GLY A 132 7.16 -29.20 5.45
C GLY A 132 8.30 -29.91 6.21
N ILE A 133 9.36 -29.18 6.58
CA ILE A 133 10.48 -29.71 7.39
C ILE A 133 9.98 -30.18 8.76
N SER A 134 9.07 -29.42 9.38
CA SER A 134 8.52 -29.78 10.69
C SER A 134 7.69 -31.06 10.62
N LEU A 135 6.88 -31.22 9.57
CA LEU A 135 6.10 -32.43 9.33
C LEU A 135 6.99 -33.66 9.09
N GLU A 136 8.02 -33.54 8.25
CA GLU A 136 8.99 -34.63 8.04
C GLU A 136 9.74 -34.98 9.33
N SER A 137 10.08 -33.97 10.15
CA SER A 137 10.77 -34.18 11.43
C SER A 137 9.89 -34.88 12.45
N ILE A 138 8.59 -34.53 12.53
CA ILE A 138 7.63 -35.16 13.44
C ILE A 138 7.42 -36.63 13.05
N CYS A 139 7.27 -36.91 11.75
CA CYS A 139 7.11 -38.30 11.27
C CYS A 139 8.32 -39.18 11.58
N TYR A 140 9.52 -38.61 11.66
CA TYR A 140 10.74 -39.36 11.99
C TYR A 140 10.91 -39.61 13.49
N ILE A 141 10.33 -38.75 14.35
CA ILE A 141 10.50 -38.80 15.81
C ILE A 141 9.38 -39.60 16.48
N GLU A 142 8.15 -39.48 15.99
CA GLU A 142 6.99 -40.19 16.54
C GLU A 142 6.74 -41.50 15.78
N ASP A 143 6.49 -42.57 16.53
CA ASP A 143 6.12 -43.89 16.00
C ASP A 143 4.64 -43.85 15.55
N ILE A 144 4.39 -43.13 14.46
CA ILE A 144 3.07 -42.89 13.89
C ILE A 144 2.61 -44.14 13.11
N ASP A 145 1.34 -44.52 13.25
CA ASP A 145 0.71 -45.59 12.45
C ASP A 145 1.05 -45.47 10.96
N GLU A 146 1.46 -46.57 10.32
CA GLU A 146 1.95 -46.62 8.93
C GLU A 146 1.07 -45.87 7.91
N THR A 147 -0.25 -45.87 8.11
CA THR A 147 -1.19 -45.21 7.19
C THR A 147 -1.14 -43.69 7.32
N TRP A 148 -1.00 -43.16 8.55
CA TRP A 148 -0.88 -41.73 8.80
C TRP A 148 0.53 -41.22 8.49
N PHE A 149 1.55 -42.06 8.72
CA PHE A 149 2.93 -41.76 8.38
C PHE A 149 3.09 -41.40 6.89
N LEU A 150 2.59 -42.25 5.99
CA LEU A 150 2.66 -42.01 4.54
C LEU A 150 1.94 -40.73 4.12
N PHE A 151 0.80 -40.43 4.74
CA PHE A 151 0.03 -39.22 4.46
C PHE A 151 0.79 -37.95 4.86
N TRP A 152 1.33 -37.91 6.09
CA TRP A 152 2.04 -36.74 6.61
C TRP A 152 3.39 -36.53 5.91
N GLU A 153 4.10 -37.61 5.57
CA GLU A 153 5.33 -37.55 4.79
C GLU A 153 5.06 -36.97 3.38
N LEU A 154 4.02 -37.45 2.71
CA LEU A 154 3.67 -36.98 1.37
C LEU A 154 3.20 -35.52 1.39
N LEU A 155 2.42 -35.13 2.41
CA LEU A 155 2.01 -33.75 2.62
C LEU A 155 3.21 -32.83 2.88
N GLY A 156 4.16 -33.27 3.71
CA GLY A 156 5.40 -32.55 3.99
C GLY A 156 6.19 -32.29 2.71
N ARG A 157 6.43 -33.34 1.90
CA ARG A 157 7.13 -33.22 0.61
C ARG A 157 6.43 -32.29 -0.38
N VAL A 158 5.11 -32.34 -0.45
CA VAL A 158 4.31 -31.41 -1.28
C VAL A 158 4.53 -29.97 -0.83
N LEU A 159 4.46 -29.70 0.48
CA LEU A 159 4.70 -28.36 1.03
C LEU A 159 6.12 -27.86 0.74
N LEU A 160 7.13 -28.73 0.81
CA LEU A 160 8.51 -28.39 0.43
C LEU A 160 8.59 -27.95 -1.04
N ILE A 161 8.03 -28.74 -1.95
CA ILE A 161 8.06 -28.45 -3.40
C ILE A 161 7.32 -27.14 -3.70
N PHE A 162 6.11 -26.96 -3.19
CA PHE A 162 5.34 -25.73 -3.41
C PHE A 162 6.00 -24.50 -2.77
N GLY A 163 6.57 -24.65 -1.57
CA GLY A 163 7.30 -23.59 -0.90
C GLY A 163 8.52 -23.13 -1.71
N PHE A 164 9.30 -24.08 -2.23
CA PHE A 164 10.43 -23.78 -3.13
C PHE A 164 9.99 -23.10 -4.42
N LEU A 165 8.92 -23.58 -5.07
CA LEU A 165 8.39 -22.97 -6.29
C LEU A 165 7.98 -21.51 -6.07
N LYS A 166 7.29 -21.22 -4.96
CA LYS A 166 6.88 -19.85 -4.59
C LYS A 166 8.07 -18.94 -4.30
N ILE A 167 9.13 -19.45 -3.68
CA ILE A 167 10.36 -18.68 -3.46
C ILE A 167 11.03 -18.36 -4.80
N VAL A 168 11.16 -19.34 -5.69
CA VAL A 168 11.76 -19.14 -7.02
C VAL A 168 10.92 -18.14 -7.84
N GLU A 169 9.60 -18.26 -7.82
CA GLU A 169 8.69 -17.34 -8.50
C GLU A 169 8.76 -15.92 -7.90
N GLY A 170 8.78 -15.82 -6.57
CA GLY A 170 8.90 -14.56 -5.85
C GLY A 170 10.23 -13.84 -6.13
N LEU A 171 11.34 -14.59 -6.25
CA LEU A 171 12.66 -14.09 -6.63
C LEU A 171 12.75 -13.71 -8.12
N LYS A 172 12.02 -14.42 -8.99
CA LYS A 172 11.92 -14.11 -10.44
C LYS A 172 10.98 -12.93 -10.74
N SER A 173 10.10 -12.56 -9.80
CA SER A 173 9.29 -11.34 -9.92
C SER A 173 10.20 -10.14 -10.20
N PRO A 174 9.89 -9.27 -11.18
CA PRO A 174 10.88 -8.41 -11.83
C PRO A 174 11.35 -7.31 -10.87
N VAL A 175 12.47 -7.58 -10.19
CA VAL A 175 13.26 -6.58 -9.44
C VAL A 175 14.34 -5.96 -10.34
N ALA A 176 14.69 -6.56 -11.48
CA ALA A 176 15.90 -6.22 -12.23
C ALA A 176 15.71 -5.71 -13.67
N ARG A 177 14.53 -5.19 -14.06
CA ARG A 177 14.32 -4.73 -15.46
C ARG A 177 13.68 -3.36 -15.64
N TYR A 178 13.83 -2.48 -14.65
CA TYR A 178 13.51 -1.05 -14.81
C TYR A 178 14.53 -0.19 -14.06
N SER A 179 15.80 -0.35 -14.42
CA SER A 179 16.83 0.69 -14.21
C SER A 179 17.24 1.23 -15.59
N ASP A 180 16.29 1.81 -16.31
CA ASP A 180 16.56 2.80 -17.36
C ASP A 180 15.25 3.22 -18.00
N CYS A 181 14.75 4.38 -17.57
CA CYS A 181 13.94 5.29 -18.38
C CYS A 181 14.00 6.65 -17.69
N HIS A 182 15.21 7.23 -17.63
CA HIS A 182 15.32 8.67 -17.57
C HIS A 182 14.73 9.27 -18.84
N ALA A 183 13.94 10.33 -18.64
CA ALA A 183 13.74 11.45 -19.57
C ALA A 183 13.32 11.12 -21.01
N ARG A 184 12.02 11.27 -21.28
CA ARG A 184 11.58 12.06 -22.44
C ARG A 184 10.49 13.03 -22.01
N VAL A 185 10.93 14.24 -21.72
CA VAL A 185 10.12 15.45 -21.83
C VAL A 185 9.65 15.50 -23.28
N TYR A 186 8.36 15.35 -23.53
CA TYR A 186 7.77 15.78 -24.79
C TYR A 186 7.41 17.25 -24.63
N THR A 187 8.23 18.11 -25.22
CA THR A 187 7.85 19.46 -25.61
C THR A 187 7.07 19.38 -26.91
N VAL A 188 5.80 19.79 -26.91
CA VAL A 188 5.18 20.58 -27.99
C VAL A 188 4.17 21.51 -27.33
#